data_AF-A0A452HN97-F1
#
_entry.id   AF-A0A452HN97-F1
#
_cell.length_a   1.000
_cell.length_b   1.000
_cell.length_c   1.000
_cell.angle_alpha   90.00
_cell.angle_beta   90.00
_cell.angle_gamma   90.00
#
_symmetry.space_group_name_H-M   'P 1'
#
loop_
_entity.id
_entity.type
_entity.pdbx_description
1 polymer ?
#
loop_
_entity_poly.entity_id
_entity_poly.type
_entity_poly.pdbx_seq_one_letter_code
_entity_poly.pdbx_strand_id
1 'polypeptide(L)'
;MPKVSTTQQRIILASIMVILLGFFIVAGTLVGVYLTQKHTEKVLDVVIQGNKGEEEEQTAMVNERENVAAFHIKRKKSTATVVYNYNQGLIGLRITNSKKCFVMKMDKLNIPSLDEISRDLPHFYTKQVSGDKMSYNFREAEPADRTALGTTLNILCSDIPIYWALPRKIQGNRSSSAPLGSPWCFFGSLCLCF
;
A
#
# COMPACT_ATOMS: atom_id res chain seq x y z
N MET A 1 55.86 -28.45 -33.23
CA MET A 1 54.82 -27.45 -32.92
C MET A 1 53.95 -27.28 -34.15
N PRO A 2 52.67 -27.69 -34.15
CA PRO A 2 51.83 -27.56 -35.33
C PRO A 2 51.56 -26.07 -35.62
N LYS A 3 51.89 -25.64 -36.84
CA LYS A 3 51.70 -24.26 -37.31
C LYS A 3 50.21 -24.09 -37.67
N VAL A 4 49.45 -23.46 -36.78
CA VAL A 4 48.03 -23.13 -37.04
C VAL A 4 47.95 -22.20 -38.24
N SER A 5 47.12 -22.52 -39.24
CA SER A 5 46.96 -21.67 -40.43
C SER A 5 46.22 -20.38 -40.07
N THR A 6 46.53 -19.28 -40.75
CA THR A 6 45.93 -17.95 -40.54
C THR A 6 44.39 -17.95 -40.61
N THR A 7 43.80 -18.88 -41.37
CA THR A 7 42.34 -19.09 -41.44
C THR A 7 41.79 -19.72 -40.16
N GLN A 8 42.48 -20.72 -39.60
CA GLN A 8 42.11 -21.34 -38.32
C GLN A 8 42.18 -20.34 -37.16
N GLN A 9 43.22 -19.49 -37.12
CA GLN A 9 43.35 -18.43 -36.11
C GLN A 9 42.18 -17.44 -36.13
N ARG A 10 41.70 -17.06 -37.32
CA ARG A 10 40.54 -16.15 -37.46
C ARG A 10 39.24 -16.77 -36.96
N ILE A 11 39.01 -18.06 -37.21
CA ILE A 11 37.81 -18.77 -36.75
C ILE A 11 37.83 -18.89 -35.21
N ILE A 12 38.99 -19.17 -34.61
CA ILE A 12 39.14 -19.25 -33.15
C ILE A 12 38.87 -17.89 -32.51
N LEU A 13 39.43 -16.80 -33.06
CA LEU A 13 39.18 -15.44 -32.57
C LEU A 13 37.71 -15.02 -32.67
N ALA A 14 37.05 -15.35 -33.79
CA ALA A 14 35.62 -15.07 -33.96
C ALA A 14 34.77 -15.85 -32.96
N SER A 15 35.09 -17.14 -32.73
CA SER A 15 34.40 -17.96 -31.73
C SER A 15 34.57 -17.40 -30.31
N ILE A 16 35.78 -17.00 -29.92
CA ILE A 16 36.06 -16.38 -28.62
C ILE A 16 35.28 -15.07 -28.47
N MET A 17 35.27 -14.21 -29.49
CA MET A 17 34.48 -12.97 -29.51
C MET A 17 32.99 -13.23 -29.28
N VAL A 18 32.42 -14.23 -29.96
CA VAL A 18 31.00 -14.59 -29.80
C VAL A 18 30.71 -15.12 -28.40
N ILE A 19 31.59 -15.96 -27.84
CA ILE A 19 31.44 -16.49 -26.48
C ILE A 19 31.51 -15.36 -25.45
N LEU A 20 32.47 -14.44 -25.57
CA LEU A 20 32.59 -13.29 -24.68
C LEU A 20 31.36 -12.40 -24.77
N LEU A 21 30.88 -12.10 -25.99
CA LEU A 21 29.68 -11.31 -26.20
C LEU A 21 28.46 -11.97 -25.55
N GLY A 22 28.30 -13.29 -25.71
CA GLY A 22 27.24 -14.06 -25.07
C GLY A 22 27.31 -13.96 -23.54
N PHE A 23 28.50 -14.08 -22.95
CA PHE A 23 28.70 -13.93 -21.51
C PHE A 23 28.30 -12.54 -21.00
N PHE A 24 28.67 -11.47 -21.70
CA PHE A 24 28.29 -10.10 -21.34
C PHE A 24 26.77 -9.90 -21.40
N ILE A 25 26.10 -10.47 -22.41
CA ILE A 25 24.64 -10.40 -22.52
C ILE A 25 23.99 -11.11 -21.34
N VAL A 26 24.43 -12.33 -21.01
CA VAL A 26 23.87 -13.12 -19.88
C VAL A 26 24.13 -12.42 -18.53
N ALA A 27 25.32 -11.86 -18.33
CA ALA A 27 25.63 -11.11 -17.11
C ALA A 27 24.77 -9.84 -17.00
N GLY A 28 24.61 -9.10 -18.12
CA GLY A 28 23.79 -7.91 -18.18
C GLY A 28 22.31 -8.19 -17.87
N THR A 29 21.75 -9.28 -18.40
CA THR A 29 20.37 -9.68 -18.12
C THR A 29 20.19 -10.12 -16.66
N LEU A 30 21.14 -10.89 -16.08
CA LEU A 30 21.09 -11.26 -14.67
C LEU A 30 21.10 -10.04 -13.75
N VAL A 31 21.99 -9.08 -14.00
CA VAL A 31 22.08 -7.84 -13.22
C VAL A 31 20.82 -7.01 -13.40
N GLY A 32 20.29 -6.90 -14.62
CA GLY A 32 19.04 -6.20 -14.91
C GLY A 32 17.87 -6.77 -14.10
N VAL A 33 17.72 -8.09 -14.06
CA VAL A 33 16.67 -8.78 -13.27
C VAL A 33 16.89 -8.62 -11.76
N TYR A 34 18.14 -8.70 -11.28
CA TYR A 34 18.45 -8.51 -9.86
C TYR A 34 18.14 -7.08 -9.39
N LEU A 35 18.42 -6.08 -10.23
CA LEU A 35 18.12 -4.68 -9.92
C LEU A 35 16.62 -4.38 -9.96
N THR A 36 15.87 -4.96 -10.91
CA THR A 36 14.42 -4.79 -10.98
C THR A 36 13.69 -5.45 -9.81
N GLN A 37 14.22 -6.56 -9.26
CA GLN A 37 13.61 -7.22 -8.10
C GLN A 37 13.62 -6.36 -6.81
N LYS A 38 14.55 -5.39 -6.70
CA LYS A 38 14.59 -4.43 -5.58
C LYS A 38 13.50 -3.34 -5.63
N HIS A 39 12.64 -3.34 -6.63
CA HIS A 39 11.42 -2.51 -6.66
C HIS A 39 10.26 -3.33 -6.10
N THR A 40 10.36 -3.72 -4.82
CA THR A 40 9.38 -4.62 -4.21
C THR A 40 8.18 -3.83 -3.70
N GLU A 41 7.19 -3.67 -4.57
CA GLU A 41 5.82 -3.41 -4.13
C GLU A 41 5.23 -4.75 -3.67
N LYS A 42 4.79 -4.83 -2.41
CA LYS A 42 4.13 -6.02 -1.87
C LYS A 42 2.62 -5.79 -1.93
N VAL A 43 1.92 -6.62 -2.70
CA VAL A 43 0.46 -6.57 -2.84
C VAL A 43 -0.12 -7.86 -2.28
N LEU A 44 -1.19 -7.75 -1.49
CA LEU A 44 -1.96 -8.87 -0.95
C LEU A 44 -3.45 -8.62 -1.17
N ASP A 45 -4.10 -9.53 -1.88
CA ASP A 45 -5.55 -9.55 -2.08
C ASP A 45 -6.21 -10.64 -1.22
N VAL A 46 -7.29 -10.28 -0.53
CA VAL A 46 -8.06 -11.19 0.31
C VAL A 46 -9.55 -10.97 0.06
N VAL A 47 -10.30 -12.04 -0.20
CA VAL A 47 -11.76 -12.01 -0.24
C VAL A 47 -12.29 -12.60 1.07
N ILE A 48 -12.98 -11.79 1.85
CA ILE A 48 -13.57 -12.17 3.13
C ILE A 48 -15.05 -12.43 2.93
N GLN A 49 -15.51 -13.62 3.29
CA GLN A 49 -16.94 -13.88 3.43
C GLN A 49 -17.38 -13.43 4.82
N GLY A 50 -18.13 -12.33 4.89
CA GLY A 50 -18.74 -11.87 6.12
C GLY A 50 -19.79 -12.86 6.64
N ASN A 51 -20.00 -12.86 7.96
CA ASN A 51 -20.92 -13.77 8.68
C ASN A 51 -22.42 -13.62 8.29
N LYS A 52 -22.74 -12.78 7.30
CA LYS A 52 -24.08 -12.55 6.73
C LYS A 52 -24.17 -12.81 5.21
N GLY A 53 -23.17 -13.46 4.60
CA GLY A 53 -23.12 -13.66 3.14
C GLY A 53 -22.82 -12.38 2.36
N GLU A 54 -22.12 -11.44 2.99
CA GLU A 54 -21.57 -10.26 2.32
C GLU A 54 -20.11 -10.54 1.99
N GLU A 55 -19.81 -10.65 0.69
CA GLU A 55 -18.43 -10.70 0.20
C GLU A 55 -17.80 -9.31 0.33
N GLU A 56 -16.70 -9.24 1.08
CA GLU A 56 -15.87 -8.05 1.24
C GLU A 56 -14.49 -8.35 0.65
N GLU A 57 -14.16 -7.69 -0.45
CA GLU A 57 -12.86 -7.80 -1.10
C GLU A 57 -11.94 -6.74 -0.49
N GLN A 58 -10.79 -7.17 0.03
CA GLN A 58 -9.79 -6.31 0.65
C GLN A 58 -8.43 -6.52 -0.01
N THR A 59 -7.86 -5.44 -0.53
CA THR A 59 -6.52 -5.39 -1.09
C THR A 59 -5.64 -4.52 -0.19
N ALA A 60 -4.47 -5.03 0.18
CA ALA A 60 -3.46 -4.31 0.92
C ALA A 60 -2.18 -4.23 0.09
N MET A 61 -1.56 -3.06 0.05
CA MET A 61 -0.41 -2.77 -0.78
C MET A 61 0.62 -1.98 0.04
N VAL A 62 1.87 -2.38 -0.06
CA VAL A 62 3.00 -1.77 0.66
C VAL A 62 4.09 -1.45 -0.34
N ASN A 63 4.48 -0.18 -0.39
CA ASN A 63 5.60 0.30 -1.17
C ASN A 63 6.67 0.87 -0.22
N GLU A 64 7.73 0.08 0.00
CA GLU A 64 8.83 0.44 0.91
C GLU A 64 9.66 1.62 0.40
N ARG A 65 9.72 1.87 -0.91
CA ARG A 65 10.49 2.99 -1.49
C ARG A 65 9.77 4.33 -1.33
N GLU A 66 8.48 4.34 -1.66
CA GLU A 66 7.63 5.53 -1.49
C GLU A 66 7.21 5.73 -0.03
N ASN A 67 7.56 4.79 0.86
CA ASN A 67 7.20 4.80 2.28
C ASN A 67 5.68 4.94 2.47
N VAL A 68 4.92 4.13 1.73
CA VAL A 68 3.45 4.20 1.65
C VAL A 68 2.83 2.82 1.83
N ALA A 69 1.72 2.75 2.55
CA ALA A 69 0.83 1.60 2.57
C ALA A 69 -0.58 2.01 2.12
N ALA A 70 -1.21 1.24 1.26
CA ALA A 70 -2.56 1.49 0.77
C ALA A 70 -3.46 0.29 1.04
N PHE A 71 -4.71 0.57 1.40
CA PHE A 71 -5.73 -0.43 1.68
C PHE A 71 -6.98 -0.08 0.89
N HIS A 72 -7.45 -1.01 0.08
CA HIS A 72 -8.67 -0.89 -0.69
C HIS A 72 -9.66 -1.92 -0.17
N ILE A 73 -10.83 -1.46 0.25
CA ILE A 73 -11.92 -2.32 0.70
C ILE A 73 -13.10 -2.08 -0.21
N LYS A 74 -13.65 -3.16 -0.74
CA LYS A 74 -14.80 -3.18 -1.62
C LYS A 74 -15.91 -4.00 -1.00
N ARG A 75 -17.01 -3.32 -0.70
CA ARG A 75 -18.30 -3.90 -0.31
C ARG A 75 -19.28 -3.69 -1.46
N LYS A 76 -20.33 -4.52 -1.55
CA LYS A 76 -21.30 -4.56 -2.68
C LYS A 76 -21.63 -3.21 -3.34
N LYS A 77 -21.93 -2.17 -2.55
CA LYS A 77 -22.35 -0.84 -3.05
C LYS A 77 -21.36 0.30 -2.76
N SER A 78 -20.22 0.01 -2.14
CA SER A 78 -19.29 1.04 -1.69
C SER A 78 -17.85 0.52 -1.64
N THR A 79 -16.93 1.35 -2.09
CA THR A 79 -15.49 1.11 -1.98
C THR A 79 -14.86 2.23 -1.17
N ALA A 80 -13.89 1.86 -0.34
CA ALA A 80 -13.10 2.77 0.47
C ALA A 80 -11.61 2.48 0.26
N THR A 81 -10.84 3.52 -0.02
CA THR A 81 -9.39 3.47 -0.15
C THR A 81 -8.76 4.31 0.95
N VAL A 82 -7.86 3.72 1.73
CA VAL A 82 -7.05 4.40 2.74
C VAL A 82 -5.60 4.32 2.34
N VAL A 83 -4.89 5.44 2.40
CA VAL A 83 -3.47 5.52 2.09
C VAL A 83 -2.72 6.13 3.27
N TYR A 84 -1.77 5.38 3.80
CA TYR A 84 -0.83 5.77 4.82
C TYR A 84 0.41 6.30 4.13
N ASN A 85 0.65 7.60 4.25
CA ASN A 85 1.82 8.25 3.69
C ASN A 85 2.77 8.63 4.83
N TYR A 86 3.77 7.77 5.07
CA TYR A 86 4.71 7.92 6.18
C TYR A 86 5.71 9.06 5.95
N ASN A 87 5.97 9.44 4.70
CA ASN A 87 6.84 10.59 4.39
C ASN A 87 6.26 11.92 4.89
N GLN A 88 4.95 12.11 4.75
CA GLN A 88 4.25 13.29 5.29
C GLN A 88 3.68 13.06 6.70
N GLY A 89 3.67 11.82 7.21
CA GLY A 89 2.99 11.47 8.46
C GLY A 89 1.47 11.66 8.39
N LEU A 90 0.88 11.41 7.22
CA LEU A 90 -0.53 11.67 6.93
C LEU A 90 -1.25 10.42 6.42
N ILE A 91 -2.51 10.27 6.80
CA ILE A 91 -3.42 9.25 6.26
C ILE A 91 -4.47 9.95 5.41
N GLY A 92 -4.64 9.49 4.18
CA GLY A 92 -5.75 9.89 3.31
C GLY A 92 -6.82 8.81 3.23
N LEU A 93 -8.06 9.23 3.13
CA LEU A 93 -9.22 8.38 2.96
C LEU A 93 -10.11 8.91 1.84
N ARG A 94 -10.47 8.01 0.93
CA ARG A 94 -11.45 8.22 -0.12
C ARG A 94 -12.52 7.14 -0.10
N ILE A 95 -13.79 7.55 -0.19
CA ILE A 95 -14.93 6.65 -0.32
C ILE A 95 -15.67 7.01 -1.62
N THR A 96 -15.98 6.02 -2.46
CA THR A 96 -16.50 6.27 -3.82
C THR A 96 -17.82 7.03 -3.87
N ASN A 97 -18.65 6.93 -2.83
CA ASN A 97 -19.92 7.67 -2.74
C ASN A 97 -19.82 8.96 -1.91
N SER A 98 -18.62 9.32 -1.44
CA SER A 98 -18.38 10.56 -0.69
C SER A 98 -18.02 11.69 -1.65
N LYS A 99 -18.61 12.88 -1.43
CA LYS A 99 -18.22 14.12 -2.12
C LYS A 99 -16.99 14.79 -1.51
N LYS A 100 -16.38 14.17 -0.50
CA LYS A 100 -15.25 14.71 0.27
C LYS A 100 -14.18 13.64 0.44
N CYS A 101 -12.93 14.07 0.32
CA CYS A 101 -11.77 13.28 0.74
C CYS A 101 -11.34 13.74 2.13
N PHE A 102 -10.91 12.82 2.97
CA PHE A 102 -10.46 13.14 4.32
C PHE A 102 -8.97 12.88 4.47
N VAL A 103 -8.29 13.77 5.16
CA VAL A 103 -6.88 13.59 5.56
C VAL A 103 -6.74 13.78 7.05
N MET A 104 -5.87 12.99 7.67
CA MET A 104 -5.64 13.02 9.11
C MET A 104 -4.15 12.82 9.41
N LYS A 105 -3.69 13.38 10.53
CA LYS A 105 -2.31 13.20 10.97
C LYS A 105 -2.13 11.87 11.68
N MET A 106 -1.04 11.17 11.37
CA MET A 106 -0.70 9.88 11.99
C MET A 106 -0.35 10.04 13.47
N ASP A 107 0.22 11.17 13.89
CA ASP A 107 0.66 11.43 15.27
C ASP A 107 -0.48 11.35 16.31
N LYS A 108 -1.74 11.47 15.87
CA LYS A 108 -2.93 11.35 16.72
C LYS A 108 -3.48 9.93 16.81
N LEU A 109 -2.86 8.98 16.12
CA LEU A 109 -3.33 7.62 15.96
C LEU A 109 -2.18 6.66 16.30
N ASN A 110 -2.48 5.55 16.99
CA ASN A 110 -1.49 4.50 17.23
C ASN A 110 -1.31 3.66 15.95
N ILE A 111 -0.61 4.22 14.97
CA ILE A 111 -0.38 3.61 13.66
C ILE A 111 0.88 2.75 13.69
N PRO A 112 0.83 1.49 13.23
CA PRO A 112 2.02 0.65 13.11
C PRO A 112 3.00 1.23 12.10
N SER A 113 4.29 0.92 12.26
CA SER A 113 5.31 1.35 11.31
C SER A 113 5.12 0.66 9.95
N LEU A 114 5.71 1.21 8.88
CA LEU A 114 5.65 0.57 7.57
C LEU A 114 6.28 -0.83 7.58
N ASP A 115 7.35 -1.02 8.34
CA ASP A 115 8.02 -2.33 8.49
C ASP A 115 7.12 -3.35 9.18
N GLU A 116 6.36 -2.93 10.20
CA GLU A 116 5.36 -3.78 10.86
C GLU A 116 4.25 -4.16 9.90
N ILE A 117 3.73 -3.19 9.11
CA ILE A 117 2.74 -3.47 8.07
C ILE A 117 3.30 -4.44 7.03
N SER A 118 4.51 -4.20 6.54
CA SER A 118 5.17 -5.03 5.51
C SER A 118 5.37 -6.47 5.98
N ARG A 119 5.84 -6.65 7.23
CA ARG A 119 6.05 -7.97 7.84
C ARG A 119 4.75 -8.70 8.10
N ASP A 120 3.73 -7.98 8.59
CA ASP A 120 2.48 -8.57 9.01
C ASP A 120 1.45 -8.61 7.87
N LEU A 121 1.76 -8.06 6.68
CA LEU A 121 0.91 -8.09 5.49
C LEU A 121 0.36 -9.49 5.23
N PRO A 122 1.16 -10.58 5.21
CA PRO A 122 0.65 -11.94 4.99
C PRO A 122 -0.36 -12.41 6.06
N HIS A 123 -0.33 -11.82 7.25
CA HIS A 123 -1.20 -12.11 8.39
C HIS A 123 -2.24 -11.02 8.65
N PHE A 124 -2.41 -10.10 7.69
CA PHE A 124 -3.30 -8.95 7.78
C PHE A 124 -4.72 -9.33 8.22
N TYR A 125 -5.28 -10.38 7.60
CA TYR A 125 -6.64 -10.85 7.90
C TYR A 125 -6.78 -11.42 9.32
N THR A 126 -5.85 -12.29 9.76
CA THR A 126 -5.92 -12.91 11.08
C THR A 126 -5.78 -11.89 12.20
N LYS A 127 -4.93 -10.86 12.02
CA LYS A 127 -4.82 -9.74 12.96
C LYS A 127 -6.03 -8.80 12.97
N GLN A 128 -6.72 -8.62 11.84
CA GLN A 128 -7.97 -7.83 11.77
C GLN A 128 -9.10 -8.44 12.62
N VAL A 129 -9.09 -9.75 12.81
CA VAL A 129 -10.08 -10.50 13.60
C VAL A 129 -9.71 -10.58 15.09
N SER A 130 -8.42 -10.67 15.44
CA SER A 130 -7.95 -10.91 16.81
C SER A 130 -7.29 -9.72 17.54
N GLY A 131 -7.02 -8.59 16.86
CA GLY A 131 -6.39 -7.43 17.49
C GLY A 131 -7.34 -6.59 18.36
N ASP A 132 -6.79 -5.90 19.36
CA ASP A 132 -7.48 -4.84 20.10
C ASP A 132 -7.91 -3.73 19.12
N LYS A 133 -9.18 -3.76 18.70
CA LYS A 133 -9.74 -2.80 17.74
C LYS A 133 -9.86 -1.43 18.38
N MET A 134 -8.93 -0.52 18.08
CA MET A 134 -9.02 0.86 18.52
C MET A 134 -9.92 1.65 17.57
N SER A 135 -11.19 1.81 17.93
CA SER A 135 -12.14 2.53 17.08
C SER A 135 -12.02 4.05 17.29
N TYR A 136 -11.94 4.78 16.17
CA TYR A 136 -11.89 6.23 16.15
C TYR A 136 -13.09 6.76 15.37
N ASN A 137 -13.77 7.74 15.94
CA ASN A 137 -14.74 8.56 15.22
C ASN A 137 -14.04 9.81 14.69
N PHE A 138 -14.39 10.25 13.49
CA PHE A 138 -13.79 11.43 12.89
C PHE A 138 -14.77 12.58 12.87
N ARG A 139 -14.24 13.78 13.14
CA ARG A 139 -14.96 15.02 12.91
C ARG A 139 -14.29 15.74 11.74
N GLU A 140 -15.09 16.11 10.75
CA GLU A 140 -14.68 17.04 9.70
C GLU A 140 -14.29 18.39 10.32
N ALA A 141 -13.11 18.88 9.94
CA ALA A 141 -12.55 20.16 10.36
C ALA A 141 -12.39 21.07 9.14
N GLU A 142 -11.36 21.92 9.12
CA GLU A 142 -11.13 22.86 8.03
C GLU A 142 -10.71 22.17 6.71
N PRO A 143 -10.93 22.83 5.55
CA PRO A 143 -10.38 22.38 4.28
C PRO A 143 -8.86 22.20 4.36
N ALA A 144 -8.36 21.11 3.78
CA ALA A 144 -6.93 20.83 3.75
C ALA A 144 -6.28 21.46 2.51
N ASP A 145 -5.15 22.13 2.71
CA ASP A 145 -4.34 22.66 1.62
C ASP A 145 -3.56 21.52 0.93
N ARG A 146 -3.78 21.37 -0.39
CA ARG A 146 -3.12 20.38 -1.25
C ARG A 146 -1.60 20.50 -1.24
N THR A 147 -1.05 21.69 -1.02
CA THR A 147 0.41 21.89 -0.99
C THR A 147 1.07 21.15 0.18
N ALA A 148 0.32 20.88 1.25
CA ALA A 148 0.82 20.25 2.47
C ALA A 148 0.65 18.72 2.51
N LEU A 149 -0.04 18.10 1.53
CA LEU A 149 -0.45 16.68 1.59
C LEU A 149 0.51 15.72 0.89
N GLY A 150 1.28 16.22 -0.07
CA GLY A 150 2.12 15.40 -0.93
C GLY A 150 1.42 14.83 -2.15
N THR A 151 2.23 14.31 -3.08
CA THR A 151 1.78 13.76 -4.36
C THR A 151 0.79 12.61 -4.18
N THR A 152 1.10 11.65 -3.30
CA THR A 152 0.27 10.45 -3.08
C THR A 152 -1.16 10.79 -2.65
N LEU A 153 -1.32 11.70 -1.69
CA LEU A 153 -2.63 12.11 -1.20
C LEU A 153 -3.36 13.03 -2.18
N ASN A 154 -2.62 13.87 -2.92
CA ASN A 154 -3.19 14.69 -3.98
C ASN A 154 -3.74 13.84 -5.13
N ILE A 155 -3.06 12.74 -5.49
CA ILE A 155 -3.54 11.78 -6.48
C ILE A 155 -4.80 11.08 -5.96
N LEU A 156 -4.76 10.57 -4.72
CA LEU A 156 -5.90 9.89 -4.10
C LEU A 156 -7.17 10.74 -4.15
N CYS A 157 -7.07 12.05 -3.87
CA CYS A 157 -8.18 12.98 -3.74
C CYS A 157 -8.28 13.99 -4.92
N SER A 158 -7.79 13.65 -6.10
CA SER A 158 -7.59 14.61 -7.21
C SER A 158 -8.86 15.35 -7.67
N ASP A 159 -10.01 14.71 -7.63
CA ASP A 159 -11.29 15.16 -8.21
C ASP A 159 -12.31 15.70 -7.19
N ILE A 160 -11.98 15.71 -5.89
CA ILE A 160 -12.91 16.10 -4.82
C ILE A 160 -12.22 17.02 -3.79
N PRO A 161 -12.98 17.86 -3.06
CA PRO A 161 -12.41 18.70 -2.02
C PRO A 161 -11.88 17.86 -0.84
N ILE A 162 -10.80 18.33 -0.24
CA ILE A 162 -10.08 17.64 0.83
C ILE A 162 -10.31 18.38 2.14
N TYR A 163 -10.63 17.64 3.21
CA TYR A 163 -10.86 18.18 4.54
C TYR A 163 -10.00 17.47 5.57
N TRP A 164 -9.57 18.19 6.60
CA TRP A 164 -8.96 17.59 7.76
C TRP A 164 -10.00 16.80 8.56
N ALA A 165 -9.59 15.62 9.02
CA ALA A 165 -10.38 14.77 9.89
C ALA A 165 -9.66 14.64 11.23
N LEU A 166 -10.32 15.11 12.29
CA LEU A 166 -9.78 15.04 13.65
C LEU A 166 -10.28 13.77 14.34
N PRO A 167 -9.38 12.86 14.77
CA PRO A 167 -9.79 11.65 15.45
C PRO A 167 -10.31 11.94 16.86
N ARG A 168 -11.39 11.26 17.24
CA ARG A 168 -11.89 11.13 18.60
C ARG A 168 -11.91 9.67 18.99
N LYS A 169 -11.10 9.31 20.00
CA LYS A 169 -11.09 7.96 20.56
C LYS A 169 -12.47 7.63 21.12
N ILE A 170 -13.03 6.49 20.72
CA ILE A 170 -14.27 6.01 21.34
C ILE A 170 -13.89 5.43 22.72
N GLN A 171 -14.15 6.18 23.78
CA GLN A 171 -13.87 5.72 25.14
C GLN A 171 -14.96 4.73 25.57
N GLY A 172 -14.56 3.50 25.88
CA GLY A 172 -15.41 2.34 26.13
C GLY A 172 -16.29 2.37 27.38
N ASN A 173 -16.95 3.49 27.70
CA ASN A 173 -17.98 3.51 28.74
C ASN A 173 -19.15 4.48 28.51
N ARG A 174 -19.40 4.91 27.27
CA ARG A 174 -20.70 5.49 26.91
C ARG A 174 -21.30 4.69 25.78
N SER A 175 -22.28 3.87 26.15
CA SER A 175 -23.38 3.49 25.28
C SER A 175 -23.99 4.77 24.73
N SER A 176 -23.53 5.20 23.57
CA SER A 176 -24.08 6.31 22.82
C SER A 176 -24.00 5.91 21.38
N SER A 177 -25.10 5.27 20.93
CA SER A 177 -25.55 5.19 19.54
C SER A 177 -24.42 5.28 18.52
N ALA A 178 -23.80 4.13 18.24
CA ALA A 178 -23.00 3.98 17.03
C ALA A 178 -23.83 4.46 15.82
N PRO A 179 -23.23 5.15 14.82
CA PRO A 179 -23.91 5.33 13.56
C PRO A 179 -24.26 3.94 12.98
N LEU A 180 -25.39 3.87 12.29
CA LEU A 180 -26.08 2.67 11.85
C LEU A 180 -25.35 1.89 10.72
N GLY A 181 -24.01 1.79 10.77
CA GLY A 181 -23.17 1.15 9.77
C GLY A 181 -22.02 0.37 10.41
N SER A 182 -21.65 -0.77 9.81
CA SER A 182 -20.49 -1.56 10.24
C SER A 182 -19.19 -0.76 10.03
N PRO A 183 -18.31 -0.67 11.05
CA PRO A 183 -17.04 0.05 10.92
C PRO A 183 -16.23 -0.45 9.71
N TRP A 184 -15.58 0.45 9.00
CA TRP A 184 -14.57 0.11 8.00
C TRP A 184 -13.24 -0.05 8.70
N CYS A 185 -12.80 -1.28 8.91
CA CYS A 185 -11.56 -1.57 9.64
C CYS A 185 -10.40 -1.76 8.68
N PHE A 186 -9.44 -0.85 8.74
CA PHE A 186 -8.20 -0.89 7.97
C PHE A 186 -7.07 -1.29 8.94
N PHE A 187 -6.34 -2.35 8.59
CA PHE A 187 -5.16 -2.86 9.32
C PHE A 187 -5.30 -2.94 10.84
N GLY A 188 -5.99 -3.97 11.35
CA GLY A 188 -5.96 -4.42 12.77
C GLY A 188 -6.46 -3.46 13.86
N SER A 189 -6.37 -2.15 13.65
CA SER A 189 -6.34 -1.15 14.71
C SER A 189 -7.06 0.14 14.34
N LEU A 190 -7.31 0.42 13.05
CA LEU A 190 -8.02 1.64 12.63
C LEU A 190 -9.37 1.28 12.01
N CYS A 191 -10.40 1.24 12.86
CA CYS A 191 -11.78 1.14 12.41
C CYS A 191 -12.40 2.53 12.28
N LEU A 192 -12.64 2.93 11.03
CA LEU A 192 -13.28 4.18 10.66
C LEU A 192 -14.81 3.97 10.60
N CYS A 193 -15.54 4.64 11.49
CA CYS A 193 -16.98 4.77 11.42
C CYS A 193 -17.32 6.11 10.75
N PHE A 194 -18.12 6.07 9.68
CA PHE A 194 -18.66 7.24 8.99
C PHE A 194 -20.18 7.23 9.06
#